data_AF-A0A7W4DTG1-F1
#
_entry.id   AF-A0A7W4DTG1-F1
#
_cell.length_a   1.000
_cell.length_b   1.000
_cell.length_c   1.000
_cell.angle_alpha   90.00
_cell.angle_beta   90.00
_cell.angle_gamma   90.00
#
_symmetry.space_group_name_H-M   'P 1'
#
loop_
_entity.id
_entity.type
_entity.pdbx_description
1 polymer ?
#
loop_
_entity_poly.entity_id
_entity_poly.type
_entity_poly.pdbx_seq_one_letter_code
_entity_poly.pdbx_strand_id
1 'polypeptide(L)'
;DDLPTVAADHGSIGEVIGNLIDNAIKYSFEGGSVTVSAEQKGDFVEVSVADNGIGMPANVVDNLFHKFYRSHRSREAVAGTGIGLYICKAFVESHGGSIIARSRENEGSVFSFTLPIYATVKDKLLEDGQLNNQLIRKGGGWIKNHAMYKG
;
A
#
# COMPACT_ATOMS: atom_id res chain seq x y z
N ASP A 1 -0.60 19.83 -8.33
CA ASP A 1 -0.19 18.73 -9.22
C ASP A 1 1.33 18.63 -9.35
N ASP A 2 2.05 18.50 -8.24
CA ASP A 2 3.50 18.27 -8.29
C ASP A 2 3.90 17.35 -7.13
N LEU A 3 3.63 16.06 -7.29
CA LEU A 3 4.09 15.04 -6.36
C LEU A 3 5.38 14.44 -6.88
N PRO A 4 6.41 14.30 -6.03
CA PRO A 4 7.67 13.69 -6.43
C PRO A 4 7.47 12.21 -6.78
N THR A 5 8.35 11.68 -7.62
CA THR A 5 8.39 10.24 -7.88
C THR A 5 8.85 9.48 -6.64
N VAL A 6 8.32 8.28 -6.45
CA VAL A 6 8.64 7.40 -5.31
C VAL A 6 9.48 6.20 -5.74
N ALA A 7 10.31 5.69 -4.85
CA ALA A 7 11.07 4.46 -5.08
C ALA A 7 10.21 3.25 -4.73
N ALA A 8 9.41 2.78 -5.68
CA ALA A 8 8.58 1.59 -5.47
C ALA A 8 8.38 0.76 -6.74
N ASP A 9 8.13 -0.54 -6.57
CA ASP A 9 7.66 -1.40 -7.64
C ASP A 9 6.19 -1.09 -7.98
N HIS A 10 5.93 -0.77 -9.25
CA HIS A 10 4.61 -0.36 -9.71
C HIS A 10 3.55 -1.46 -9.53
N GLY A 11 3.91 -2.73 -9.76
CA GLY A 11 2.98 -3.85 -9.64
C GLY A 11 2.50 -4.03 -8.20
N SER A 12 3.46 -4.09 -7.27
CA SER A 12 3.21 -4.26 -5.84
C SER A 12 2.35 -3.14 -5.26
N ILE A 13 2.66 -1.88 -5.61
CA ILE A 13 1.87 -0.73 -5.12
C ILE A 13 0.50 -0.65 -5.81
N GLY A 14 0.39 -1.07 -7.06
CA GLY A 14 -0.90 -1.24 -7.73
C GLY A 14 -1.81 -2.22 -6.97
N GLU A 15 -1.26 -3.33 -6.46
CA GLU A 15 -2.00 -4.29 -5.65
C GLU A 15 -2.42 -3.71 -4.29
N VAL A 16 -1.54 -2.92 -3.64
CA VAL A 16 -1.87 -2.19 -2.40
C VAL A 16 -3.06 -1.25 -2.63
N ILE A 17 -2.95 -0.37 -3.63
CA ILE A 17 -3.99 0.63 -3.92
C ILE A 17 -5.31 -0.08 -4.28
N GLY A 18 -5.26 -1.09 -5.14
CA GLY A 18 -6.43 -1.88 -5.51
C GLY A 18 -7.11 -2.53 -4.30
N ASN A 19 -6.33 -3.12 -3.38
CA ASN A 19 -6.89 -3.74 -2.18
C ASN A 19 -7.57 -2.72 -1.25
N LEU A 20 -6.95 -1.55 -1.05
CA LEU A 20 -7.50 -0.50 -0.19
C LEU A 20 -8.78 0.09 -0.78
N ILE A 21 -8.81 0.35 -2.09
CA ILE A 21 -10.02 0.83 -2.78
C ILE A 21 -11.12 -0.23 -2.73
N ASP A 22 -10.80 -1.49 -2.99
CA ASP A 22 -11.76 -2.59 -2.88
C ASP A 22 -12.39 -2.67 -1.50
N ASN A 23 -11.57 -2.53 -0.44
CA ASN A 23 -12.09 -2.52 0.93
C ASN A 23 -12.98 -1.29 1.16
N ALA A 24 -12.56 -0.11 0.73
CA ALA A 24 -13.34 1.11 0.84
C ALA A 24 -14.72 0.97 0.17
N ILE A 25 -14.78 0.39 -1.04
CA ILE A 25 -16.04 0.13 -1.75
C ILE A 25 -16.91 -0.90 -1.01
N LYS A 26 -16.31 -2.02 -0.56
CA LYS A 26 -17.04 -3.12 0.11
C LYS A 26 -17.66 -2.70 1.44
N TYR A 27 -17.03 -1.77 2.16
CA TYR A 27 -17.45 -1.36 3.51
C TYR A 27 -18.09 0.03 3.57
N SER A 28 -18.17 0.74 2.45
CA SER A 28 -18.92 2.00 2.32
C SER A 28 -20.43 1.78 2.42
N PHE A 29 -21.16 2.81 2.89
CA PHE A 29 -22.62 2.84 2.76
C PHE A 29 -23.04 3.00 1.30
N GLU A 30 -24.27 2.59 0.97
CA GLU A 30 -24.82 2.84 -0.37
C GLU A 30 -24.82 4.33 -0.71
N GLY A 31 -24.33 4.66 -1.91
CA GLY A 31 -24.15 6.07 -2.33
C GLY A 31 -22.99 6.80 -1.64
N GLY A 32 -22.17 6.09 -0.85
CA GLY A 32 -20.96 6.63 -0.24
C GLY A 32 -19.88 6.97 -1.26
N SER A 33 -18.92 7.81 -0.85
CA SER A 33 -17.76 8.20 -1.66
C SER A 33 -16.49 7.53 -1.17
N VAL A 34 -15.64 7.13 -2.11
CA VAL A 34 -14.26 6.75 -1.85
C VAL A 34 -13.34 7.85 -2.38
N THR A 35 -12.53 8.43 -1.50
CA THR A 35 -11.59 9.50 -1.85
C THR A 35 -10.17 8.97 -1.78
N VAL A 36 -9.40 9.15 -2.86
CA VAL A 36 -7.98 8.85 -2.90
C VAL A 36 -7.22 10.17 -2.97
N SER A 37 -6.29 10.38 -2.04
CA SER A 37 -5.45 11.57 -1.99
C SER A 37 -3.99 11.19 -1.81
N ALA A 38 -3.09 12.04 -2.26
CA ALA A 38 -1.66 11.87 -2.03
C ALA A 38 -1.01 13.22 -1.71
N GLU A 39 -0.11 13.22 -0.74
CA GLU A 39 0.64 14.41 -0.34
C GLU A 39 2.07 14.06 0.04
N GLN A 40 2.99 15.00 -0.19
CA GLN A 40 4.37 14.85 0.28
C GLN A 40 4.45 15.14 1.78
N LYS A 41 5.06 14.23 2.54
CA LYS A 41 5.39 14.37 3.96
C LYS A 41 6.87 14.12 4.17
N GLY A 42 7.65 15.21 4.14
CA GLY A 42 9.11 15.15 4.23
C GLY A 42 9.70 14.34 3.07
N ASP A 43 10.38 13.26 3.44
CA ASP A 43 11.05 12.32 2.53
C ASP A 43 10.13 11.24 1.94
N PHE A 44 8.84 11.31 2.21
CA PHE A 44 7.85 10.32 1.79
C PHE A 44 6.68 10.98 1.05
N VAL A 45 6.02 10.20 0.20
CA VAL A 45 4.66 10.49 -0.26
C VAL A 45 3.70 9.62 0.55
N GLU A 46 2.74 10.25 1.22
CA GLU A 46 1.63 9.57 1.87
C GLU A 46 0.45 9.50 0.90
N VAL A 47 -0.05 8.30 0.66
CA VAL A 47 -1.28 8.04 -0.10
C VAL A 47 -2.35 7.60 0.88
N SER A 48 -3.53 8.22 0.81
CA SER A 48 -4.67 7.92 1.66
C SER A 48 -5.89 7.50 0.84
N VAL A 49 -6.58 6.47 1.29
CA VAL A 49 -7.88 6.01 0.78
C VAL A 49 -8.89 6.15 1.91
N ALA A 50 -9.85 7.05 1.72
CA ALA A 50 -10.89 7.36 2.70
C ALA A 50 -12.27 6.92 2.19
N ASP A 51 -13.06 6.34 3.08
CA ASP A 51 -14.46 5.95 2.87
C ASP A 51 -15.39 6.57 3.91
N ASN A 52 -16.69 6.58 3.59
CA ASN A 52 -17.76 6.99 4.50
C ASN A 52 -18.64 5.78 4.86
N GLY A 53 -18.01 4.69 5.28
CA GLY A 53 -18.66 3.42 5.54
C GLY A 53 -19.02 3.11 6.99
N ILE A 54 -19.23 1.82 7.24
CA ILE A 54 -19.60 1.28 8.57
C ILE A 54 -18.55 1.58 9.66
N GLY A 55 -17.31 1.85 9.26
CA GLY A 55 -16.19 2.03 10.18
C GLY A 55 -15.91 0.82 11.06
N MET A 56 -14.99 0.98 12.00
CA MET A 56 -14.49 -0.08 12.87
C MET A 56 -14.19 0.44 14.28
N PRO A 57 -14.40 -0.39 15.32
CA PRO A 57 -13.97 -0.05 16.67
C PRO A 57 -12.44 -0.17 16.83
N ALA A 58 -11.86 0.54 17.79
CA ALA A 58 -10.40 0.65 17.96
C ALA A 58 -9.69 -0.71 18.11
N ASN A 59 -10.30 -1.65 18.85
CA ASN A 59 -9.74 -3.00 19.03
C ASN A 59 -9.64 -3.81 17.72
N VAL A 60 -10.47 -3.50 16.73
CA VAL A 60 -10.38 -4.09 15.39
C VAL A 60 -9.23 -3.46 14.62
N VAL A 61 -9.09 -2.13 14.69
CA VAL A 61 -8.05 -1.36 14.00
C VAL A 61 -6.65 -1.86 14.35
N ASP A 62 -6.39 -2.10 15.65
CA ASP A 62 -5.08 -2.58 16.15
C ASP A 62 -4.65 -3.92 15.54
N ASN A 63 -5.60 -4.73 15.09
CA ASN A 63 -5.35 -6.07 14.59
C ASN A 63 -5.50 -6.21 13.07
N LEU A 64 -5.86 -5.14 12.36
CA LEU A 64 -6.25 -5.21 10.93
C LEU A 64 -5.20 -5.81 10.00
N PHE A 65 -3.93 -5.59 10.31
CA PHE A 65 -2.82 -6.03 9.47
C PHE A 65 -2.29 -7.42 9.85
N HIS A 66 -2.93 -8.12 10.80
CA HIS A 66 -2.57 -9.49 11.13
C HIS A 66 -3.11 -10.47 10.10
N LYS A 67 -2.31 -11.50 9.81
CA LYS A 67 -2.68 -12.55 8.85
C LYS A 67 -3.95 -13.27 9.32
N PHE A 68 -4.91 -13.43 8.40
CA PHE A 68 -6.23 -14.05 8.63
C PHE A 68 -7.15 -13.29 9.59
N TYR A 69 -6.78 -12.08 10.02
CA TYR A 69 -7.63 -11.32 10.92
C TYR A 69 -8.89 -10.83 10.21
N ARG A 70 -10.05 -11.10 10.83
CA ARG A 70 -11.37 -10.65 10.39
C ARG A 70 -12.25 -10.43 11.62
N SER A 71 -12.92 -9.29 11.72
CA SER A 71 -13.89 -9.04 12.79
C SER A 71 -15.10 -9.96 12.65
N HIS A 72 -15.76 -10.31 13.75
CA HIS A 72 -16.88 -11.24 13.74
C HIS A 72 -18.03 -10.72 12.85
N ARG A 73 -18.32 -9.41 12.88
CA ARG A 73 -19.31 -8.75 12.02
C ARG A 73 -18.97 -8.85 10.53
N SER A 74 -17.69 -8.76 10.15
CA SER A 74 -17.31 -8.80 8.73
C SER A 74 -17.26 -10.21 8.16
N ARG A 75 -17.10 -11.25 9.00
CA ARG A 75 -17.01 -12.67 8.57
C ARG A 75 -18.26 -13.18 7.87
N GLU A 76 -19.43 -12.72 8.31
CA GLU A 76 -20.73 -13.15 7.80
C GLU A 76 -21.24 -12.28 6.64
N ALA A 77 -20.89 -10.98 6.64
CA ALA A 77 -21.42 -10.00 5.70
C ALA A 77 -20.61 -9.86 4.40
N VAL A 78 -19.29 -10.10 4.42
CA VAL A 78 -18.40 -9.86 3.27
C VAL A 78 -17.51 -11.09 3.04
N ALA A 79 -17.36 -11.56 1.80
CA ALA A 79 -16.46 -12.67 1.50
C ALA A 79 -14.99 -12.21 1.48
N GLY A 80 -14.07 -13.00 2.06
CA GLY A 80 -12.64 -12.69 2.05
C GLY A 80 -11.77 -13.58 2.94
N THR A 81 -10.49 -13.70 2.60
CA THR A 81 -9.52 -14.56 3.30
C THR A 81 -8.86 -13.91 4.53
N GLY A 82 -8.98 -12.59 4.68
CA GLY A 82 -8.25 -11.83 5.72
C GLY A 82 -6.74 -11.70 5.44
N ILE A 83 -6.31 -11.89 4.19
CA ILE A 83 -4.90 -11.84 3.80
C ILE A 83 -4.53 -10.50 3.14
N GLY A 84 -5.49 -9.80 2.51
CA GLY A 84 -5.23 -8.61 1.69
C GLY A 84 -4.43 -7.51 2.41
N LEU A 85 -4.92 -7.06 3.58
CA LEU A 85 -4.23 -6.01 4.34
C LEU A 85 -2.86 -6.46 4.87
N TYR A 86 -2.70 -7.73 5.21
CA TYR A 86 -1.40 -8.28 5.61
C TYR A 86 -0.39 -8.21 4.45
N ILE A 87 -0.80 -8.57 3.22
CA ILE A 87 0.05 -8.43 2.03
C ILE A 87 0.35 -6.95 1.75
N CYS A 88 -0.64 -6.07 1.88
CA CYS A 88 -0.43 -4.63 1.69
C CYS A 88 0.67 -4.10 2.63
N LYS A 89 0.61 -4.49 3.91
CA LYS A 89 1.65 -4.14 4.88
C LYS A 89 3.02 -4.66 4.47
N ALA A 90 3.10 -5.93 4.07
CA ALA A 90 4.37 -6.53 3.63
C ALA A 90 4.97 -5.80 2.43
N PHE A 91 4.16 -5.45 1.42
CA PHE A 91 4.64 -4.68 0.27
C PHE A 91 5.07 -3.27 0.66
N VAL A 92 4.28 -2.55 1.44
CA VAL A 92 4.65 -1.18 1.84
C VAL A 92 5.94 -1.19 2.67
N GLU A 93 6.06 -2.08 3.64
CA GLU A 93 7.25 -2.20 4.49
C GLU A 93 8.49 -2.66 3.71
N SER A 94 8.35 -3.55 2.71
CA SER A 94 9.47 -3.96 1.86
C SER A 94 10.04 -2.83 1.00
N HIS A 95 9.25 -1.77 0.77
CA HIS A 95 9.69 -0.55 0.10
C HIS A 95 10.20 0.52 1.08
N GLY A 96 10.35 0.19 2.36
CA GLY A 96 10.79 1.14 3.40
C GLY A 96 9.70 2.14 3.83
N GLY A 97 8.45 1.87 3.47
CA GLY A 97 7.28 2.64 3.86
C GLY A 97 6.62 2.15 5.16
N SER A 98 5.49 2.75 5.48
CA SER A 98 4.61 2.32 6.58
C SER A 98 3.15 2.40 6.16
N ILE A 99 2.28 1.56 6.71
CA ILE A 99 0.83 1.60 6.49
C ILE A 99 0.09 1.66 7.82
N ILE A 100 -0.92 2.51 7.89
CA ILE A 100 -1.77 2.73 9.06
C ILE A 100 -3.24 2.79 8.66
N ALA A 101 -4.12 2.57 9.63
CA ALA A 101 -5.56 2.73 9.48
C ALA A 101 -6.10 3.59 10.63
N ARG A 102 -7.02 4.49 10.31
CA ARG A 102 -7.84 5.24 11.27
C ARG A 102 -9.30 4.98 10.93
N SER A 103 -10.13 4.68 11.92
CA SER A 103 -11.54 4.37 11.67
C SER A 103 -12.36 4.67 12.91
N ARG A 104 -13.63 5.02 12.69
CA ARG A 104 -14.62 5.20 13.75
C ARG A 104 -15.95 4.63 13.29
N GLU A 105 -16.61 3.85 14.16
CA GLU A 105 -17.89 3.22 13.85
C GLU A 105 -18.90 4.25 13.33
N ASN A 106 -19.51 3.95 12.18
CA ASN A 106 -20.48 4.77 11.43
C ASN A 106 -19.95 6.10 10.87
N GLU A 107 -18.64 6.35 10.92
CA GLU A 107 -18.01 7.54 10.31
C GLU A 107 -17.09 7.20 9.14
N GLY A 108 -16.82 5.90 8.91
CA GLY A 108 -15.95 5.40 7.85
C GLY A 108 -14.52 5.12 8.30
N SER A 109 -13.64 4.90 7.33
CA SER A 109 -12.24 4.56 7.55
C SER A 109 -11.31 5.33 6.61
N VAL A 110 -10.08 5.54 7.08
CA VAL A 110 -8.98 6.10 6.30
C VAL A 110 -7.78 5.18 6.44
N PHE A 111 -7.35 4.60 5.33
CA PHE A 111 -6.11 3.84 5.22
C PHE A 111 -5.06 4.72 4.57
N SER A 112 -3.90 4.84 5.22
CA SER A 112 -2.80 5.67 4.72
C SER A 112 -1.53 4.83 4.65
N PHE A 113 -0.80 4.92 3.55
CA PHE A 113 0.52 4.33 3.43
C PHE A 113 1.53 5.34 2.91
N THR A 114 2.80 5.17 3.29
CA THR A 114 3.90 6.03 2.86
C THR A 114 4.85 5.28 1.93
N LEU A 115 5.41 5.98 0.95
CA LEU A 115 6.48 5.49 0.11
C LEU A 115 7.62 6.51 0.06
N PRO A 116 8.89 6.08 0.17
CA PRO A 116 10.00 7.02 0.16
C PRO A 116 10.16 7.64 -1.23
N ILE A 117 10.51 8.92 -1.25
CA ILE A 117 10.78 9.67 -2.47
C ILE A 117 12.01 9.08 -3.16
N TYR A 118 11.93 8.91 -4.48
CA TYR A 118 12.99 8.32 -5.27
C TYR A 118 14.31 9.08 -5.14
N ALA A 119 14.26 10.41 -5.17
CA ALA A 119 15.44 11.26 -4.99
C ALA A 119 16.11 11.00 -3.62
N THR A 120 15.34 10.98 -2.53
CA THR A 120 15.87 10.69 -1.19
C THR A 120 16.51 9.31 -1.10
N VAL A 121 15.89 8.28 -1.69
CA VAL A 121 16.47 6.92 -1.71
C VAL A 121 17.76 6.89 -2.52
N LYS A 122 17.77 7.56 -3.69
CA LYS A 122 18.95 7.66 -4.56
C LYS A 122 20.11 8.33 -3.82
N ASP A 123 19.86 9.43 -3.11
CA ASP A 123 20.90 10.18 -2.40
C ASP A 123 21.51 9.33 -1.26
N LYS A 124 20.68 8.62 -0.48
CA LYS A 124 21.16 7.68 0.55
C LYS A 124 22.01 6.55 -0.03
N LEU A 125 21.61 5.98 -1.16
CA LEU A 125 22.40 4.92 -1.84
C LEU A 125 23.75 5.43 -2.37
N LEU A 126 23.84 6.71 -2.75
CA LEU A 126 25.08 7.36 -3.14
C LEU A 126 26.00 7.61 -1.94
N GLU A 127 25.44 8.01 -0.80
CA GLU A 127 26.16 8.27 0.45
C GLU A 127 26.72 6.98 1.08
N ASP A 128 25.96 5.88 1.08
CA ASP A 128 26.34 4.61 1.70
C ASP A 128 27.41 3.83 0.90
N GLY A 129 27.87 4.35 -0.24
CA GLY A 129 28.88 3.71 -1.09
C GLY A 129 28.44 2.38 -1.70
N GLN A 130 27.15 2.03 -1.64
CA GLN A 130 26.58 0.74 -2.05
C GLN A 130 26.19 0.65 -3.53
N LEU A 131 26.59 1.60 -4.38
CA LEU A 131 26.24 1.52 -5.80
C LEU A 131 27.19 0.59 -6.57
N ASN A 132 26.63 -0.52 -7.05
CA ASN A 132 27.13 -1.21 -8.23
C ASN A 132 26.98 -0.27 -9.45
N ASN A 133 27.99 0.57 -9.70
CA ASN A 133 28.08 1.50 -10.85
C ASN A 133 27.90 0.84 -12.24
N GLN A 134 27.84 -0.49 -12.32
CA GLN A 134 27.59 -1.24 -13.54
C GLN A 134 26.11 -1.33 -13.94
N LEU A 135 25.16 -1.18 -13.01
CA LEU A 135 23.72 -1.26 -13.31
C LEU A 135 23.18 -0.01 -14.01
N ILE A 136 23.70 1.17 -13.66
CA ILE A 136 23.26 2.45 -14.23
C ILE A 136 23.71 2.62 -15.69
N ARG A 137 24.76 1.88 -16.14
CA ARG A 137 25.28 1.98 -17.51
C ARG A 137 24.72 0.97 -18.52
N LYS A 138 23.95 -0.04 -18.11
CA LYS A 138 23.41 -1.06 -19.03
C LYS A 138 21.90 -0.92 -19.28
N GLY A 139 21.45 0.28 -19.63
CA GLY A 139 20.17 0.50 -20.33
C GLY A 139 20.20 0.07 -21.81
N GLY A 140 20.93 -1.00 -22.15
CA GLY A 140 21.15 -1.44 -23.52
C GLY A 140 21.77 -2.83 -23.54
N GLY A 141 20.98 -3.88 -23.31
CA GLY A 141 21.48 -5.24 -23.38
C GLY A 141 20.54 -6.29 -22.79
N TRP A 142 19.68 -6.81 -23.65
CA TRP A 142 19.14 -8.19 -23.65
C TRP A 142 19.26 -9.01 -22.35
N ILE A 143 18.17 -9.14 -21.61
CA ILE A 143 17.94 -10.31 -20.75
C ILE A 143 16.57 -10.89 -21.11
N LYS A 144 16.60 -12.00 -21.85
CA LYS A 144 15.47 -12.91 -22.04
C LYS A 144 15.21 -13.59 -20.69
N ASN A 145 14.06 -13.31 -20.07
CA ASN A 145 13.67 -14.10 -18.92
C ASN A 145 13.29 -15.52 -19.38
N HIS A 146 14.02 -16.48 -18.82
CA HIS A 146 13.80 -17.92 -18.93
C HIS A 146 12.48 -18.27 -18.23
N ALA A 147 11.38 -18.32 -18.98
CA ALA A 147 10.25 -19.15 -18.60
C ALA A 147 10.58 -20.59 -19.00
N MET A 148 11.25 -21.32 -18.11
CA MET A 148 11.33 -22.78 -18.16
C MET A 148 10.71 -23.37 -16.90
N TYR A 149 9.70 -24.23 -17.14
CA TYR A 149 9.04 -25.21 -16.25
C TYR A 149 8.03 -24.66 -15.23
N LYS A 150 6.84 -25.25 -15.04
CA LYS A 150 6.17 -26.40 -15.68
C LYS A 150 4.68 -26.37 -15.28
N GLY A 151 3.80 -26.78 -16.19
CA GLY A 151 2.36 -26.96 -16.01
C GLY A 151 1.72 -27.18 -17.36
#